data_AF-A0A929A057-F1
#
_entry.id   AF-A0A929A057-F1
#
_cell.length_a   1.000
_cell.length_b   1.000
_cell.length_c   1.000
_cell.angle_alpha   90.00
_cell.angle_beta   90.00
_cell.angle_gamma   90.00
#
_symmetry.space_group_name_H-M   'P 1'
#
loop_
_entity.id
_entity.type
_entity.pdbx_description
1 polymer ?
#
loop_
_entity_poly.entity_id
_entity_poly.type
_entity_poly.pdbx_seq_one_letter_code
_entity_poly.pdbx_strand_id
1 'polypeptide(L)'
;MSSTICSRTALITANVFQNCLSRSYASRSYHTNILRRLIATPIEWYISDIDFDLAFTLRELYKLDVNSQESNSVCQEVRKNLRNCRITSYVLEESQHYAINFYDALRLACAVEECVDYIVTWEPTSFVRNPHERRALEQQGFFDLTLDSEDADTSMHLPKTIGVFPPNRFWSHLQNQTSREQPSRMTSCYIHFESLSLQLGGGSFSQADIILRDQTGHRIKGGERGSTPCGATLKALDQAIDRCLHLPQRELINFSIPPIIGGPDALVEVSLNIECAGQLFPASARHNSVYHACAEAYINAINEIAEAFHFG
;
A
#
# COMPACT_ATOMS: atom_id res chain seq x y z
N MET A 1 -27.76 10.59 -16.32
CA MET A 1 -27.17 9.26 -16.53
C MET A 1 -25.97 9.16 -15.62
N SER A 2 -26.16 8.59 -14.44
CA SER A 2 -25.10 8.44 -13.43
C SER A 2 -24.06 7.49 -13.99
N SER A 3 -22.83 7.97 -14.15
CA SER A 3 -21.68 7.10 -14.39
C SER A 3 -21.56 6.17 -13.19
N THR A 4 -21.94 4.90 -13.36
CA THR A 4 -21.67 3.84 -12.41
C THR A 4 -20.15 3.78 -12.27
N ILE A 5 -19.62 4.35 -11.19
CA ILE A 5 -18.23 4.13 -10.81
C ILE A 5 -18.14 2.61 -10.63
N CYS A 6 -17.34 1.95 -11.48
CA CYS A 6 -17.12 0.52 -11.39
C CYS A 6 -16.50 0.26 -10.01
N SER A 7 -17.30 -0.26 -9.08
CA SER A 7 -16.84 -0.54 -7.72
C SER A 7 -15.83 -1.67 -7.82
N ARG A 8 -14.58 -1.39 -7.48
CA ARG A 8 -13.54 -2.42 -7.44
C ARG A 8 -13.85 -3.40 -6.31
N THR A 9 -13.42 -4.64 -6.50
CA THR A 9 -13.78 -5.78 -5.65
C THR A 9 -12.50 -6.51 -5.20
N ALA A 10 -12.47 -6.98 -3.96
CA ALA A 10 -11.31 -7.71 -3.44
C ALA A 10 -11.71 -8.85 -2.51
N LEU A 11 -11.11 -10.02 -2.70
CA LEU A 11 -11.22 -11.16 -1.80
C LEU A 11 -10.10 -11.12 -0.75
N ILE A 12 -10.44 -11.09 0.53
CA ILE A 12 -9.49 -11.10 1.65
C ILE A 12 -9.43 -12.49 2.28
N THR A 13 -8.22 -12.96 2.60
CA THR A 13 -8.03 -14.28 3.21
C THR A 13 -7.93 -14.20 4.74
N ALA A 14 -8.16 -15.33 5.43
CA ALA A 14 -8.20 -15.36 6.89
C ALA A 14 -6.87 -14.97 7.56
N ASN A 15 -5.74 -15.28 6.92
CA ASN A 15 -4.42 -14.97 7.47
C ASN A 15 -4.21 -13.45 7.69
N VAL A 16 -4.96 -12.60 6.97
CA VAL A 16 -4.95 -11.13 7.15
C VAL A 16 -5.46 -10.73 8.53
N PHE A 17 -6.39 -11.50 9.09
CA PHE A 17 -6.94 -11.29 10.42
C PHE A 17 -6.11 -11.94 11.51
N GLN A 18 -5.58 -13.14 11.26
CA GLN A 18 -4.86 -13.92 12.26
C GLN A 18 -3.64 -13.20 12.83
N ASN A 19 -2.95 -12.39 12.02
CA ASN A 19 -1.81 -11.60 12.48
C ASN A 19 -2.18 -10.53 13.53
N CYS A 20 -3.46 -10.10 13.60
CA CYS A 20 -3.95 -9.26 14.70
C CYS A 20 -4.03 -9.99 16.04
N LEU A 21 -3.88 -11.32 16.06
CA LEU A 21 -3.83 -12.13 17.28
C LEU A 21 -2.41 -12.25 17.84
N SER A 22 -1.43 -11.57 17.24
CA SER A 22 -0.06 -11.52 17.73
C SER A 22 0.01 -11.15 19.22
N ARG A 23 0.88 -11.86 19.96
CA ARG A 23 1.14 -11.59 21.39
C ARG A 23 1.90 -10.28 21.62
N SER A 24 2.66 -9.81 20.63
CA SER A 24 3.39 -8.56 20.71
C SER A 24 2.47 -7.37 20.44
N TYR A 25 2.42 -6.41 21.37
CA TYR A 25 1.59 -5.20 21.24
C TYR A 25 1.93 -4.39 19.98
N ALA A 26 3.23 -4.21 19.66
CA ALA A 26 3.67 -3.45 18.50
C ALA A 26 3.21 -4.09 17.18
N SER A 27 3.36 -5.42 17.04
CA SER A 27 2.89 -6.18 15.87
C SER A 27 1.36 -6.15 15.78
N ARG A 28 0.65 -6.29 16.91
CA ARG A 28 -0.81 -6.21 16.95
C ARG A 28 -1.34 -4.85 16.48
N SER A 29 -0.78 -3.77 16.99
CA SER A 29 -1.17 -2.40 16.61
C SER A 29 -0.92 -2.15 15.12
N TYR A 30 0.22 -2.61 14.60
CA TYR A 30 0.55 -2.56 13.18
C TYR A 30 -0.51 -3.28 12.31
N HIS A 31 -0.85 -4.53 12.61
CA HIS A 31 -1.84 -5.28 11.83
C HIS A 31 -3.27 -4.73 11.99
N THR A 32 -3.63 -4.24 13.18
CA THR A 32 -4.92 -3.58 13.43
C THR A 32 -5.06 -2.32 12.57
N ASN A 33 -4.01 -1.52 12.45
CA ASN A 33 -3.99 -0.34 11.59
C ASN A 33 -4.07 -0.67 10.10
N ILE A 34 -3.46 -1.78 9.67
CA ILE A 34 -3.63 -2.27 8.29
C ILE A 34 -5.08 -2.63 8.02
N LEU A 35 -5.73 -3.42 8.88
CA LEU A 35 -7.14 -3.77 8.70
C LEU A 35 -8.03 -2.53 8.64
N ARG A 36 -7.83 -1.57 9.55
CA ARG A 36 -8.57 -0.30 9.55
C ARG A 36 -8.43 0.45 8.22
N ARG A 37 -7.23 0.49 7.65
CA ARG A 37 -6.99 1.11 6.33
C ARG A 37 -7.67 0.35 5.21
N LEU A 38 -7.62 -0.99 5.22
CA LEU A 38 -8.27 -1.82 4.20
C LEU A 38 -9.78 -1.58 4.18
N ILE A 39 -10.46 -1.60 5.32
CA ILE A 39 -11.92 -1.39 5.38
C ILE A 39 -12.32 0.03 4.94
N ALA A 40 -11.48 1.02 5.24
CA ALA A 40 -11.73 2.40 4.85
C ALA A 40 -11.60 2.63 3.33
N THR A 41 -11.09 1.65 2.58
CA THR A 41 -11.03 1.72 1.12
C THR A 41 -12.43 1.61 0.52
N PRO A 42 -12.77 2.37 -0.53
CA PRO A 42 -14.04 2.25 -1.25
C PRO A 42 -14.01 1.02 -2.18
N ILE A 43 -13.80 -0.16 -1.60
CA ILE A 43 -13.75 -1.45 -2.27
C ILE A 43 -14.80 -2.35 -1.67
N GLU A 44 -15.41 -3.15 -2.54
CA GLU A 44 -16.30 -4.20 -2.10
C GLU A 44 -15.49 -5.43 -1.67
N TRP A 45 -15.59 -5.76 -0.38
CA TRP A 45 -14.77 -6.80 0.22
C TRP A 45 -15.50 -8.13 0.29
N TYR A 46 -14.83 -9.16 -0.16
CA TYR A 46 -15.28 -10.54 -0.19
C TYR A 46 -14.39 -11.42 0.69
N ILE A 47 -14.95 -12.50 1.24
CA ILE A 47 -14.21 -13.51 2.00
C ILE A 47 -14.86 -14.87 1.73
N SER A 48 -14.07 -15.92 1.59
CA SER A 48 -14.63 -17.27 1.42
C SER A 48 -15.22 -17.80 2.73
N ASP A 49 -16.21 -18.70 2.67
CA ASP A 49 -16.79 -19.35 3.86
C ASP A 49 -15.70 -19.96 4.76
N ILE A 50 -14.72 -20.65 4.17
CA ILE A 50 -13.61 -21.27 4.91
C ILE A 50 -12.74 -20.23 5.63
N ASP A 51 -12.49 -19.09 5.00
CA ASP A 51 -11.68 -18.03 5.59
C ASP A 51 -12.47 -17.25 6.63
N PHE A 52 -13.78 -17.08 6.44
CA PHE A 52 -14.66 -16.44 7.40
C PHE A 52 -14.68 -17.20 8.73
N ASP A 53 -14.88 -18.52 8.66
CA ASP A 53 -14.84 -19.38 9.85
C ASP A 53 -13.46 -19.38 10.51
N LEU A 54 -12.40 -19.44 9.72
CA LEU A 54 -11.03 -19.41 10.24
C LEU A 54 -10.69 -18.08 10.93
N ALA A 55 -11.19 -16.96 10.39
CA ALA A 55 -10.92 -15.62 10.90
C ALA A 55 -11.69 -15.31 12.19
N PHE A 56 -12.97 -15.70 12.26
CA PHE A 56 -13.88 -15.27 13.32
C PHE A 56 -14.25 -16.38 14.31
N THR A 57 -14.55 -17.59 13.82
CA THR A 57 -15.05 -18.68 14.67
C THR A 57 -13.95 -19.27 15.56
N LEU A 58 -12.72 -19.44 15.03
CA LEU A 58 -11.60 -19.91 15.86
C LEU A 58 -11.25 -18.94 16.99
N ARG A 59 -11.36 -17.64 16.74
CA ARG A 59 -11.05 -16.61 17.76
C ARG A 59 -12.02 -16.70 18.94
N GLU A 60 -13.30 -16.91 18.66
CA GLU A 60 -14.34 -17.09 19.67
C GLU A 60 -14.15 -18.40 20.46
N LEU A 61 -13.82 -19.50 19.77
CA LEU A 61 -13.61 -20.81 20.39
C LEU A 61 -12.40 -20.87 21.33
N TYR A 62 -11.28 -20.27 20.94
CA TYR A 62 -10.03 -20.38 21.72
C TYR A 62 -9.86 -19.29 22.78
N LYS A 63 -10.84 -18.39 22.96
CA LYS A 63 -10.75 -17.23 23.87
C LYS A 63 -9.42 -16.47 23.70
N LEU A 64 -8.90 -16.41 22.47
CA LEU A 64 -7.62 -15.78 22.17
C LEU A 64 -7.72 -14.32 22.59
N ASP A 65 -6.77 -13.91 23.42
CA ASP A 65 -6.88 -12.83 24.38
C ASP A 65 -7.64 -11.59 23.85
N VAL A 66 -8.87 -11.44 24.33
CA VAL A 66 -9.86 -10.41 23.97
C VAL A 66 -9.46 -9.03 24.53
N ASN A 67 -8.29 -8.92 25.16
CA ASN A 67 -7.87 -7.79 25.97
C ASN A 67 -7.56 -6.49 25.21
N SER A 68 -7.48 -6.48 23.87
CA SER A 68 -7.52 -5.21 23.11
C SER A 68 -8.92 -4.96 22.55
N GLN A 69 -9.70 -4.16 23.28
CA GLN A 69 -11.00 -3.65 22.85
C GLN A 69 -10.96 -3.08 21.42
N GLU A 70 -9.85 -2.45 21.05
CA GLU A 70 -9.61 -1.87 19.71
C GLU A 70 -9.52 -2.93 18.59
N SER A 71 -8.78 -4.02 18.78
CA SER A 71 -8.65 -5.04 17.72
C SER A 71 -9.96 -5.80 17.52
N ASN A 72 -10.76 -5.95 18.59
CA ASN A 72 -12.10 -6.54 18.48
C ASN A 72 -13.06 -5.61 17.74
N SER A 73 -13.05 -4.31 18.04
CA SER A 73 -13.93 -3.35 17.36
C SER A 73 -13.63 -3.28 15.88
N VAL A 74 -12.35 -3.24 15.48
CA VAL A 74 -11.95 -3.24 14.07
C VAL A 74 -12.40 -4.55 13.40
N CYS A 75 -12.15 -5.72 13.98
CA CYS A 75 -12.59 -6.98 13.37
C CYS A 75 -14.12 -7.11 13.25
N GLN A 76 -14.88 -6.58 14.21
CA GLN A 76 -16.34 -6.53 14.12
C GLN A 76 -16.83 -5.57 13.01
N GLU A 77 -16.14 -4.46 12.83
CA GLU A 77 -16.38 -3.52 11.73
C GLU A 77 -16.08 -4.18 10.39
N VAL A 78 -14.92 -4.86 10.26
CA VAL A 78 -14.59 -5.63 9.04
C VAL A 78 -15.69 -6.64 8.75
N ARG A 79 -16.10 -7.44 9.75
CA ARG A 79 -17.11 -8.49 9.61
C ARG A 79 -18.44 -7.96 9.04
N LYS A 80 -18.82 -6.73 9.35
CA LYS A 80 -20.06 -6.11 8.84
C LYS A 80 -19.95 -5.67 7.39
N ASN A 81 -18.74 -5.38 6.91
CA ASN A 81 -18.48 -4.89 5.56
C ASN A 81 -18.05 -6.00 4.59
N LEU A 82 -17.88 -7.24 5.07
CA LEU A 82 -17.52 -8.38 4.23
C LEU A 82 -18.75 -9.07 3.65
N ARG A 83 -18.69 -9.37 2.35
CA ARG A 83 -19.57 -10.31 1.66
C ARG A 83 -18.96 -11.70 1.68
N ASN A 84 -19.77 -12.68 2.06
CA ASN A 84 -19.29 -14.05 2.19
C ASN A 84 -19.54 -14.82 0.88
N CYS A 85 -18.47 -15.36 0.30
CA CYS A 85 -18.48 -16.19 -0.91
C CYS A 85 -18.80 -17.62 -0.52
N ARG A 86 -19.95 -18.11 -0.98
CA ARG A 86 -20.38 -19.48 -0.69
C ARG A 86 -19.60 -20.50 -1.52
N ILE A 87 -19.21 -21.60 -0.90
CA ILE A 87 -18.61 -22.72 -1.63
C ILE A 87 -19.74 -23.55 -2.25
N THR A 88 -20.07 -23.25 -3.50
CA THR A 88 -21.05 -23.99 -4.30
C THR A 88 -20.39 -25.20 -4.99
N SER A 89 -21.20 -26.06 -5.63
CA SER A 89 -20.67 -27.14 -6.46
C SER A 89 -19.80 -26.62 -7.59
N TYR A 90 -20.15 -25.47 -8.19
CA TYR A 90 -19.36 -24.83 -9.22
C TYR A 90 -17.97 -24.42 -8.70
N VAL A 91 -17.90 -23.74 -7.55
CA VAL A 91 -16.62 -23.36 -6.92
C VAL A 91 -15.75 -24.60 -6.64
N LEU A 92 -16.37 -25.71 -6.21
CA LEU A 92 -15.66 -26.97 -5.97
C LEU A 92 -15.11 -27.58 -7.27
N GLU A 93 -15.90 -27.59 -8.34
CA GLU A 93 -15.48 -28.08 -9.65
C GLU A 93 -14.37 -27.19 -10.23
N GLU A 94 -14.57 -25.88 -10.24
CA GLU A 94 -13.60 -24.90 -10.73
C GLU A 94 -12.26 -24.99 -10.00
N SER A 95 -12.28 -25.20 -8.67
CA SER A 95 -11.05 -25.35 -7.88
C SER A 95 -10.16 -26.52 -8.33
N GLN A 96 -10.73 -27.56 -8.96
CA GLN A 96 -9.97 -28.71 -9.44
C GLN A 96 -9.10 -28.40 -10.66
N HIS A 97 -9.36 -27.29 -11.35
CA HIS A 97 -8.59 -26.84 -12.50
C HIS A 97 -7.28 -26.14 -12.13
N TYR A 98 -7.10 -25.76 -10.86
CA TYR A 98 -5.90 -25.05 -10.41
C TYR A 98 -4.85 -25.98 -9.80
N ALA A 99 -3.64 -25.97 -10.37
CA ALA A 99 -2.50 -26.76 -9.90
C ALA A 99 -1.82 -26.15 -8.65
N ILE A 100 -2.60 -25.81 -7.62
CA ILE A 100 -2.14 -25.25 -6.33
C ILE A 100 -2.77 -26.03 -5.16
N ASN A 101 -2.48 -25.65 -3.91
CA ASN A 101 -3.09 -26.31 -2.75
C ASN A 101 -4.62 -26.14 -2.78
N PHE A 102 -5.34 -27.18 -2.36
CA PHE A 102 -6.81 -27.22 -2.37
C PHE A 102 -7.48 -25.96 -1.77
N TYR A 103 -6.99 -25.45 -0.64
CA TYR A 103 -7.58 -24.25 -0.02
C TYR A 103 -7.32 -22.98 -0.83
N ASP A 104 -6.14 -22.86 -1.43
CA ASP A 104 -5.82 -21.72 -2.30
C ASP A 104 -6.58 -21.80 -3.63
N ALA A 105 -6.78 -23.02 -4.14
CA ALA A 105 -7.60 -23.28 -5.32
C ALA A 105 -9.06 -22.91 -5.08
N LEU A 106 -9.61 -23.24 -3.90
CA LEU A 106 -10.96 -22.81 -3.50
C LEU A 106 -11.07 -21.29 -3.41
N ARG A 107 -10.10 -20.61 -2.80
CA ARG A 107 -10.06 -19.14 -2.74
C ARG A 107 -10.03 -18.52 -4.13
N LEU A 108 -9.25 -19.10 -5.03
CA LEU A 108 -9.15 -18.63 -6.41
C LEU A 108 -10.47 -18.87 -7.17
N ALA A 109 -11.11 -20.02 -6.97
CA ALA A 109 -12.42 -20.30 -7.56
C ALA A 109 -13.51 -19.34 -7.03
N CYS A 110 -13.53 -19.05 -5.73
CA CYS A 110 -14.42 -18.01 -5.17
C CYS A 110 -14.13 -16.63 -5.80
N ALA A 111 -12.87 -16.28 -5.98
CA ALA A 111 -12.46 -15.03 -6.62
C ALA A 111 -12.91 -14.96 -8.10
N VAL A 112 -12.89 -16.09 -8.81
CA VAL A 112 -13.40 -16.19 -10.18
C VAL A 112 -14.91 -15.97 -10.22
N GLU A 113 -15.66 -16.77 -9.46
CA GLU A 113 -17.13 -16.74 -9.38
C GLU A 113 -17.68 -15.35 -9.03
N GLU A 114 -17.08 -14.70 -8.03
CA GLU A 114 -17.52 -13.38 -7.56
C GLU A 114 -16.95 -12.22 -8.38
N CYS A 115 -16.34 -12.52 -9.53
CA CYS A 115 -15.79 -11.50 -10.43
C CYS A 115 -14.76 -10.56 -9.78
N VAL A 116 -14.02 -11.03 -8.75
CA VAL A 116 -13.14 -10.12 -7.99
C VAL A 116 -11.93 -9.63 -8.78
N ASP A 117 -11.53 -8.38 -8.54
CA ASP A 117 -10.34 -7.78 -9.17
C ASP A 117 -9.04 -8.18 -8.46
N TYR A 118 -9.12 -8.41 -7.14
CA TYR A 118 -7.94 -8.60 -6.31
C TYR A 118 -8.09 -9.71 -5.26
N ILE A 119 -6.98 -10.35 -4.91
CA ILE A 119 -6.85 -11.22 -3.73
C ILE A 119 -5.85 -10.59 -2.76
N VAL A 120 -6.25 -10.42 -1.50
CA VAL A 120 -5.42 -9.84 -0.43
C VAL A 120 -5.08 -10.92 0.61
N THR A 121 -3.79 -11.24 0.72
CA THR A 121 -3.28 -12.35 1.56
C THR A 121 -1.87 -12.07 2.07
N TRP A 122 -1.52 -12.49 3.29
CA TRP A 122 -0.12 -12.45 3.75
C TRP A 122 0.77 -13.51 3.09
N GLU A 123 0.20 -14.46 2.35
CA GLU A 123 0.91 -15.59 1.74
C GLU A 123 0.72 -15.60 0.21
N PRO A 124 1.05 -14.52 -0.52
CA PRO A 124 0.83 -14.47 -1.97
C PRO A 124 1.60 -15.56 -2.74
N THR A 125 2.67 -16.10 -2.16
CA THR A 125 3.44 -17.20 -2.73
C THR A 125 2.63 -18.48 -2.93
N SER A 126 1.54 -18.69 -2.17
CA SER A 126 0.70 -19.89 -2.30
C SER A 126 -0.10 -19.92 -3.61
N PHE A 127 -0.28 -18.76 -4.23
CA PHE A 127 -0.98 -18.58 -5.51
C PHE A 127 -0.04 -18.56 -6.72
N VAL A 128 1.27 -18.63 -6.53
CA VAL A 128 2.25 -18.59 -7.63
C VAL A 128 2.24 -19.91 -8.38
N ARG A 129 1.91 -19.86 -9.68
CA ARG A 129 1.79 -21.03 -10.57
C ARG A 129 3.01 -21.20 -11.47
N ASN A 130 3.73 -20.11 -11.77
CA ASN A 130 4.84 -20.14 -12.70
C ASN A 130 6.03 -19.24 -12.28
N PRO A 131 7.22 -19.42 -12.89
CA PRO A 131 8.40 -18.62 -12.54
C PRO A 131 8.28 -17.12 -12.84
N HIS A 132 7.42 -16.70 -13.77
CA HIS A 132 7.22 -15.29 -14.09
C HIS A 132 6.45 -14.58 -12.96
N GLU A 133 5.37 -15.19 -12.48
CA GLU A 133 4.61 -14.74 -11.30
C GLU A 133 5.51 -14.68 -10.06
N ARG A 134 6.38 -15.69 -9.85
CA ARG A 134 7.36 -15.67 -8.76
C ARG A 134 8.29 -14.46 -8.83
N ARG A 135 8.88 -14.21 -10.00
CA ARG A 135 9.78 -13.05 -10.19
C ARG A 135 9.05 -11.73 -10.01
N ALA A 136 7.81 -11.63 -10.51
CA ALA A 136 6.99 -10.44 -10.30
C ALA A 136 6.74 -10.19 -8.80
N LEU A 137 6.38 -11.25 -8.06
CA LEU A 137 6.22 -11.17 -6.61
C LEU A 137 7.52 -10.75 -5.89
N GLU A 138 8.67 -11.30 -6.28
CA GLU A 138 9.97 -10.94 -5.71
C GLU A 138 10.39 -9.49 -6.04
N GLN A 139 10.11 -9.00 -7.24
CA GLN A 139 10.54 -7.67 -7.69
C GLN A 139 9.57 -6.56 -7.31
N GLN A 140 8.27 -6.82 -7.39
CA GLN A 140 7.21 -5.83 -7.25
C GLN A 140 6.43 -5.99 -5.93
N GLY A 141 6.53 -7.15 -5.29
CA GLY A 141 5.78 -7.47 -4.08
C GLY A 141 4.33 -7.90 -4.34
N PHE A 142 3.92 -8.08 -5.60
CA PHE A 142 2.63 -8.60 -6.03
C PHE A 142 2.76 -9.18 -7.44
N PHE A 143 1.73 -9.86 -7.93
CA PHE A 143 1.66 -10.32 -9.31
C PHE A 143 0.21 -10.47 -9.76
N ASP A 144 0.00 -10.51 -11.07
CA ASP A 144 -1.32 -10.69 -11.67
C ASP A 144 -1.50 -12.15 -12.14
N LEU A 145 -2.63 -12.74 -11.80
CA LEU A 145 -3.09 -14.04 -12.28
C LEU A 145 -3.99 -13.82 -13.49
N THR A 146 -3.56 -14.28 -14.65
CA THR A 146 -4.46 -14.41 -15.81
C THR A 146 -5.10 -15.80 -15.79
N LEU A 147 -6.42 -15.82 -15.88
CA LEU A 147 -7.26 -17.02 -15.89
C LEU A 147 -8.12 -16.98 -17.16
N ASP A 148 -8.22 -18.12 -17.83
CA ASP A 148 -9.13 -18.28 -18.95
C ASP A 148 -10.54 -18.43 -18.37
N SER A 149 -11.37 -17.38 -18.48
CA SER A 149 -12.76 -17.42 -18.05
C SER A 149 -13.64 -17.55 -19.28
N GLU A 150 -14.58 -18.48 -19.28
CA GLU A 150 -15.64 -18.54 -20.29
C GLU A 150 -16.82 -17.68 -19.83
N ASP A 151 -17.22 -16.73 -20.65
CA ASP A 151 -18.46 -15.98 -20.43
C ASP A 151 -19.65 -16.92 -20.70
N ALA A 152 -20.46 -17.17 -19.67
CA ALA A 152 -21.59 -18.10 -19.73
C ALA A 152 -22.65 -17.69 -20.77
N ASP A 153 -22.77 -16.40 -21.10
CA ASP A 153 -23.78 -15.89 -22.03
C ASP A 153 -23.30 -15.88 -23.48
N THR A 154 -21.98 -15.73 -23.70
CA THR A 154 -21.41 -15.55 -25.05
C THR A 154 -20.52 -16.70 -25.51
N SER A 155 -20.16 -17.63 -24.61
CA SER A 155 -19.13 -18.66 -24.82
C SER A 155 -17.80 -18.08 -25.31
N MET A 156 -17.54 -16.79 -25.08
CA MET A 156 -16.25 -16.17 -25.37
C MET A 156 -15.31 -16.38 -24.19
N HIS A 157 -14.11 -16.87 -24.47
CA HIS A 157 -13.02 -16.88 -23.50
C HIS A 157 -12.44 -15.47 -23.39
N LEU A 158 -12.75 -14.78 -22.29
CA LEU A 158 -12.13 -13.51 -21.95
C LEU A 158 -11.12 -13.76 -20.82
N PRO A 159 -9.84 -13.41 -21.02
CA PRO A 159 -8.85 -13.58 -19.97
C PRO A 159 -9.19 -12.66 -18.81
N LYS A 160 -9.53 -13.25 -17.65
CA LYS A 160 -9.75 -12.52 -16.42
C LYS A 160 -8.41 -12.36 -15.70
N THR A 161 -8.10 -11.13 -15.30
CA THR A 161 -6.86 -10.84 -14.56
C THR A 161 -7.20 -10.50 -13.12
N ILE A 162 -6.61 -11.21 -12.17
CA ILE A 162 -6.80 -11.03 -10.73
C ILE A 162 -5.46 -10.70 -10.11
N GLY A 163 -5.33 -9.54 -9.47
CA GLY A 163 -4.09 -9.15 -8.81
C GLY A 163 -3.96 -9.77 -7.41
N VAL A 164 -2.84 -10.41 -7.10
CA VAL A 164 -2.59 -11.05 -5.79
C VAL A 164 -1.58 -10.22 -4.99
N PHE A 165 -2.03 -9.68 -3.85
CA PHE A 165 -1.28 -8.71 -3.08
C PHE A 165 -1.14 -9.10 -1.59
N PRO A 166 0.03 -8.82 -0.98
CA PRO A 166 0.09 -8.62 0.45
C PRO A 166 -0.58 -7.30 0.85
N PRO A 167 -1.21 -7.20 2.04
CA PRO A 167 -1.98 -6.03 2.47
C PRO A 167 -1.25 -4.68 2.30
N ASN A 168 0.04 -4.64 2.60
CA ASN A 168 0.85 -3.42 2.48
C ASN A 168 1.00 -2.95 1.03
N ARG A 169 1.22 -3.90 0.11
CA ARG A 169 1.39 -3.59 -1.32
C ARG A 169 0.06 -3.29 -1.98
N PHE A 170 -1.01 -3.96 -1.54
CA PHE A 170 -2.36 -3.68 -2.00
C PHE A 170 -2.72 -2.20 -1.79
N TRP A 171 -2.49 -1.69 -0.58
CA TRP A 171 -2.79 -0.29 -0.27
C TRP A 171 -2.00 0.69 -1.15
N SER A 172 -0.68 0.50 -1.28
CA SER A 172 0.15 1.33 -2.18
C SER A 172 -0.31 1.25 -3.63
N HIS A 173 -0.75 0.08 -4.09
CA HIS A 173 -1.25 -0.12 -5.44
C HIS A 173 -2.54 0.68 -5.68
N LEU A 174 -3.49 0.62 -4.74
CA LEU A 174 -4.72 1.39 -4.83
C LEU A 174 -4.45 2.89 -4.89
N GLN A 175 -3.61 3.41 -3.99
CA GLN A 175 -3.25 4.84 -3.99
C GLN A 175 -2.66 5.27 -5.33
N ASN A 176 -1.71 4.50 -5.86
CA ASN A 176 -1.09 4.78 -7.15
C ASN A 176 -2.08 4.71 -8.32
N GLN A 177 -3.09 3.85 -8.25
CA GLN A 177 -4.13 3.76 -9.27
C GLN A 177 -5.15 4.89 -9.17
N THR A 178 -5.53 5.32 -7.96
CA THR A 178 -6.37 6.51 -7.77
C THR A 178 -5.68 7.77 -8.30
N SER A 179 -4.35 7.87 -8.15
CA SER A 179 -3.55 8.94 -8.76
C SER A 179 -3.44 8.85 -10.28
N ARG A 180 -3.62 7.66 -10.88
CA ARG A 180 -3.60 7.44 -12.35
C ARG A 180 -4.96 7.64 -13.02
N GLU A 181 -6.06 7.39 -12.29
CA GLU A 181 -7.43 7.56 -12.81
C GLU A 181 -7.99 8.98 -12.56
N GLN A 182 -7.31 9.81 -11.78
CA GLN A 182 -7.53 11.24 -11.86
C GLN A 182 -6.98 11.74 -13.20
N PRO A 183 -7.79 12.42 -14.04
CA PRO A 183 -7.27 13.04 -15.26
C PRO A 183 -6.16 13.96 -14.81
N SER A 184 -4.95 13.74 -15.32
CA SER A 184 -3.71 14.45 -14.99
C SER A 184 -4.02 15.82 -14.42
N ARG A 185 -4.18 15.92 -13.09
CA ARG A 185 -4.00 17.21 -12.46
C ARG A 185 -2.57 17.50 -12.82
N MET A 186 -2.36 18.56 -13.60
CA MET A 186 -1.05 19.14 -13.71
C MET A 186 -0.68 19.48 -12.27
N THR A 187 -0.01 18.56 -11.58
CA THR A 187 0.48 18.79 -10.23
C THR A 187 1.34 20.02 -10.39
N SER A 188 0.87 21.13 -9.83
CA SER A 188 1.59 22.38 -9.98
C SER A 188 2.92 22.16 -9.27
N CYS A 189 4.00 22.12 -10.04
CA CYS A 189 5.33 21.89 -9.50
C CYS A 189 5.80 23.21 -8.88
N TYR A 190 5.43 23.43 -7.62
CA TYR A 190 5.85 24.63 -6.87
C TYR A 190 7.35 24.58 -6.60
N ILE A 191 7.87 23.39 -6.28
CA ILE A 191 9.27 23.14 -5.99
C ILE A 191 9.75 21.85 -6.66
N HIS A 192 10.93 21.92 -7.25
CA HIS A 192 11.67 20.79 -7.80
C HIS A 192 12.94 20.52 -6.99
N PHE A 193 13.19 19.24 -6.70
CA PHE A 193 14.42 18.80 -6.05
C PHE A 193 15.58 18.76 -7.05
N GLU A 194 16.66 19.52 -6.82
CA GLU A 194 17.76 19.61 -7.79
C GLU A 194 18.98 18.79 -7.36
N SER A 195 19.40 18.87 -6.10
CA SER A 195 20.53 18.08 -5.62
C SER A 195 20.56 17.91 -4.11
N LEU A 196 21.29 16.87 -3.69
CA LEU A 196 21.60 16.56 -2.29
C LEU A 196 23.07 16.17 -2.19
N SER A 197 23.76 16.80 -1.24
CA SER A 197 25.07 16.39 -0.76
C SER A 197 24.95 15.95 0.69
N LEU A 198 25.52 14.79 1.01
CA LEU A 198 25.51 14.24 2.36
C LEU A 198 26.93 14.04 2.86
N GLN A 199 27.18 14.53 4.07
CA GLN A 199 28.38 14.22 4.82
C GLN A 199 28.00 13.35 6.02
N LEU A 200 28.51 12.13 6.02
CA LEU A 200 28.27 11.14 7.06
C LEU A 200 29.39 11.24 8.10
N GLY A 201 29.13 11.92 9.23
CA GLY A 201 30.05 11.95 10.36
C GLY A 201 29.91 10.67 11.16
N GLY A 202 30.92 9.79 11.11
CA GLY A 202 30.92 8.43 11.66
C GLY A 202 30.35 8.26 13.07
N GLY A 203 29.02 8.19 13.17
CA GLY A 203 28.26 7.89 14.39
C GLY A 203 27.70 9.08 15.17
N SER A 204 28.09 10.33 14.90
CA SER A 204 27.73 11.48 15.75
C SER A 204 26.70 12.45 15.14
N PHE A 205 26.76 12.70 13.83
CA PHE A 205 25.74 13.46 13.09
C PHE A 205 25.97 13.33 11.57
N SER A 206 24.90 13.49 10.80
CA SER A 206 24.96 13.69 9.35
C SER A 206 24.65 15.14 9.02
N GLN A 207 25.32 15.68 8.00
CA GLN A 207 24.99 17.00 7.46
C GLN A 207 24.46 16.81 6.04
N ALA A 208 23.32 17.44 5.76
CA ALA A 208 22.71 17.45 4.44
C ALA A 208 22.71 18.88 3.89
N ASP A 209 23.23 19.05 2.69
CA ASP A 209 23.13 20.28 1.92
C ASP A 209 22.27 19.99 0.68
N ILE A 210 21.20 20.76 0.49
CA ILE A 210 20.21 20.55 -0.56
C ILE A 210 20.04 21.81 -1.41
N ILE A 211 19.72 21.57 -2.69
CA ILE A 211 19.33 22.61 -3.63
C ILE A 211 17.94 22.27 -4.15
N LEU A 212 17.02 23.22 -3.96
CA LEU A 212 15.69 23.21 -4.53
C LEU A 212 15.60 24.28 -5.62
N ARG A 213 14.67 24.09 -6.54
CA ARG A 213 14.32 25.09 -7.56
C ARG A 213 12.85 25.39 -7.46
N ASP A 214 12.48 26.65 -7.35
CA ASP A 214 11.07 27.04 -7.40
C ASP A 214 10.53 27.09 -8.84
N GLN A 215 9.23 27.31 -8.97
CA GLN A 215 8.54 27.50 -10.25
C GLN A 215 9.09 28.65 -11.12
N THR A 216 9.78 29.63 -10.53
CA THR A 216 10.40 30.75 -11.26
C THR A 216 11.81 30.42 -11.76
N GLY A 217 12.33 29.24 -11.40
CA GLY A 217 13.68 28.81 -11.71
C GLY A 217 14.74 29.27 -10.70
N HIS A 218 14.34 29.94 -9.61
CA HIS A 218 15.27 30.41 -8.59
C HIS A 218 15.72 29.25 -7.70
N ARG A 219 17.03 29.21 -7.42
CA ARG A 219 17.66 28.15 -6.62
C ARG A 219 17.68 28.51 -5.14
N ILE A 220 17.09 27.64 -4.33
CA ILE A 220 17.00 27.77 -2.88
C ILE A 220 17.93 26.74 -2.25
N LYS A 221 18.83 27.19 -1.38
CA LYS A 221 19.78 26.33 -0.67
C LYS A 221 19.31 26.10 0.76
N GLY A 222 19.33 24.83 1.18
CA GLY A 222 19.11 24.40 2.56
C GLY A 222 20.32 23.63 3.07
N GLY A 223 20.58 23.69 4.37
CA GLY A 223 21.71 23.00 4.97
C GLY A 223 21.47 22.76 6.45
N GLU A 224 21.34 21.51 6.86
CA GLU A 224 21.03 21.16 8.25
C GLU A 224 21.74 19.89 8.73
N ARG A 225 21.84 19.77 10.06
CA ARG A 225 22.38 18.59 10.74
C ARG A 225 21.27 17.72 11.32
N GLY A 226 21.47 16.41 11.25
CA GLY A 226 20.57 15.42 11.80
C GLY A 226 21.31 14.25 12.44
N SER A 227 20.62 13.55 13.33
CA SER A 227 21.13 12.32 13.97
C SER A 227 21.24 11.16 12.99
N THR A 228 20.49 11.21 11.88
CA THR A 228 20.53 10.24 10.79
C THR A 228 20.64 10.97 9.44
N PRO A 229 21.12 10.30 8.38
CA PRO A 229 21.22 10.93 7.06
C PRO A 229 19.87 11.41 6.53
N CYS A 230 18.83 10.56 6.61
CA CYS A 230 17.47 10.96 6.24
C CYS A 230 16.96 12.10 7.12
N GLY A 231 17.23 12.06 8.44
CA GLY A 231 16.82 13.13 9.35
C GLY A 231 17.48 14.48 9.03
N ALA A 232 18.76 14.47 8.62
CA ALA A 232 19.45 15.67 8.17
C ALA A 232 18.82 16.20 6.86
N THR A 233 18.58 15.31 5.90
CA THR A 233 17.93 15.64 4.62
C THR A 233 16.57 16.28 4.83
N LEU A 234 15.69 15.67 5.62
CA LEU A 234 14.34 16.18 5.86
C LEU A 234 14.35 17.54 6.54
N LYS A 235 15.22 17.76 7.54
CA LYS A 235 15.38 19.07 8.17
C LYS A 235 15.89 20.14 7.21
N ALA A 236 16.86 19.78 6.35
CA ALA A 236 17.41 20.71 5.37
C ALA A 236 16.34 21.11 4.34
N LEU A 237 15.50 20.15 3.92
CA LEU A 237 14.36 20.38 3.04
C LEU A 237 13.33 21.29 3.73
N ASP A 238 12.88 20.95 4.94
CA ASP A 238 11.93 21.77 5.70
C ASP A 238 12.40 23.21 5.84
N GLN A 239 13.65 23.41 6.25
CA GLN A 239 14.24 24.74 6.39
C GLN A 239 14.23 25.51 5.06
N ALA A 240 14.54 24.86 3.94
CA ALA A 240 14.52 25.51 2.63
C ALA A 240 13.10 25.83 2.18
N ILE A 241 12.14 24.93 2.44
CA ILE A 241 10.74 25.11 2.07
C ILE A 241 10.11 26.25 2.86
N ASP A 242 10.36 26.36 4.16
CA ASP A 242 9.80 27.43 5.00
C ASP A 242 10.24 28.84 4.55
N ARG A 243 11.35 28.94 3.80
CA ARG A 243 11.83 30.19 3.21
C ARG A 243 11.10 30.58 1.93
N CYS A 244 10.45 29.64 1.24
CA CYS A 244 9.80 29.89 -0.06
C CYS A 244 8.30 29.61 -0.09
N LEU A 245 7.79 28.71 0.76
CA LEU A 245 6.39 28.38 0.90
C LEU A 245 5.97 28.55 2.36
N HIS A 246 4.97 29.41 2.59
CA HIS A 246 4.36 29.61 3.90
C HIS A 246 3.30 28.53 4.18
N LEU A 247 3.74 27.28 4.31
CA LEU A 247 2.87 26.15 4.61
C LEU A 247 2.61 26.03 6.13
N PRO A 248 1.48 25.43 6.54
CA PRO A 248 1.25 25.07 7.93
C PRO A 248 2.29 24.07 8.46
N GLN A 249 2.31 23.86 9.77
CA GLN A 249 3.21 22.89 10.39
C GLN A 249 2.99 21.49 9.80
N ARG A 250 4.12 20.85 9.44
CA ARG A 250 4.19 19.53 8.84
C ARG A 250 4.79 18.55 9.85
N GLU A 251 4.24 17.36 9.95
CA GLU A 251 4.77 16.29 10.80
C GLU A 251 4.92 14.99 10.01
N LEU A 252 6.10 14.36 10.11
CA LEU A 252 6.33 13.06 9.50
C LEU A 252 5.72 11.96 10.38
N ILE A 253 4.59 11.41 9.95
CA ILE A 253 3.86 10.38 10.70
C ILE A 253 4.39 8.98 10.42
N ASN A 254 4.80 8.72 9.18
CA ASN A 254 5.30 7.41 8.79
C ASN A 254 6.45 7.54 7.80
N PHE A 255 7.43 6.65 7.92
CA PHE A 255 8.56 6.53 7.03
C PHE A 255 8.90 5.06 6.84
N SER A 256 8.88 4.59 5.60
CA SER A 256 9.09 3.19 5.27
C SER A 256 10.02 3.04 4.08
N ILE A 257 11.00 2.15 4.24
CA ILE A 257 11.87 1.67 3.18
C ILE A 257 11.65 0.17 3.11
N PRO A 258 10.97 -0.35 2.07
CA PRO A 258 10.82 -1.78 1.88
C PRO A 258 12.19 -2.46 1.71
N PRO A 259 12.31 -3.76 2.03
CA PRO A 259 13.53 -4.52 1.78
C PRO A 259 13.95 -4.38 0.31
N ILE A 260 15.23 -4.06 0.10
CA ILE A 260 15.80 -3.95 -1.25
C ILE A 260 16.07 -5.38 -1.73
N ILE A 261 15.36 -5.79 -2.78
CA ILE A 261 15.58 -7.08 -3.44
C ILE A 261 16.34 -6.80 -4.73
N GLY A 262 17.68 -6.94 -4.68
CA GLY A 262 18.54 -6.68 -5.83
C GLY A 262 20.01 -6.49 -5.48
N GLY A 263 20.81 -6.20 -6.49
CA GLY A 263 22.24 -5.90 -6.35
C GLY A 263 22.50 -4.50 -5.76
N PRO A 264 23.77 -4.08 -5.66
CA PRO A 264 24.17 -2.80 -5.07
C PRO A 264 23.57 -1.56 -5.76
N ASP A 265 23.15 -1.68 -7.02
CA ASP A 265 22.53 -0.59 -7.81
C ASP A 265 21.00 -0.71 -7.91
N ALA A 266 20.38 -1.54 -7.06
CA ALA A 266 18.94 -1.73 -7.09
C ALA A 266 18.19 -0.43 -6.78
N LEU A 267 17.05 -0.23 -7.44
CA LEU A 267 16.14 0.87 -7.14
C LEU A 267 15.55 0.66 -5.75
N VAL A 268 15.62 1.71 -4.93
CA VAL A 268 15.01 1.75 -3.61
C VAL A 268 13.78 2.62 -3.66
N GLU A 269 12.67 2.09 -3.14
CA GLU A 269 11.44 2.84 -2.93
C GLU A 269 11.43 3.39 -1.51
N VAL A 270 11.11 4.67 -1.37
CA VAL A 270 10.84 5.29 -0.07
C VAL A 270 9.39 5.76 -0.08
N SER A 271 8.67 5.45 0.99
CA SER A 271 7.30 5.91 1.19
C SER A 271 7.19 6.64 2.52
N LEU A 272 6.50 7.77 2.53
CA LEU A 272 6.28 8.58 3.72
C LEU A 272 4.87 9.14 3.77
N ASN A 273 4.42 9.48 4.97
CA ASN A 273 3.16 10.20 5.20
C ASN A 273 3.47 11.46 6.00
N ILE A 274 3.07 12.61 5.46
CA ILE A 274 3.15 13.90 6.16
C ILE A 274 1.75 14.28 6.63
N GLU A 275 1.59 14.61 7.91
CA GLU A 275 0.40 15.30 8.39
C GLU A 275 0.62 16.82 8.28
N CYS A 276 -0.36 17.53 7.72
CA CYS A 276 -0.39 18.97 7.66
C CYS A 276 -1.83 19.47 7.89
N ALA A 277 -2.02 20.30 8.92
CA ALA A 277 -3.32 20.81 9.36
C ALA A 277 -4.42 19.73 9.49
N GLY A 278 -4.08 18.55 10.05
CA GLY A 278 -5.02 17.45 10.28
C GLY A 278 -5.33 16.60 9.04
N GLN A 279 -4.67 16.85 7.90
CA GLN A 279 -4.77 16.02 6.70
C GLN A 279 -3.48 15.24 6.46
N LEU A 280 -3.60 14.00 5.97
CA LEU A 280 -2.47 13.14 5.65
C LEU A 280 -2.15 13.17 4.15
N PHE A 281 -0.89 13.39 3.83
CA PHE A 281 -0.34 13.46 2.48
C PHE A 281 0.65 12.31 2.30
N PRO A 282 0.20 11.18 1.73
CA PRO A 282 1.07 10.04 1.42
C PRO A 282 1.88 10.33 0.16
N ALA A 283 3.18 10.07 0.19
CA ALA A 283 4.03 10.21 -0.98
C ALA A 283 5.07 9.10 -1.06
N SER A 284 5.54 8.85 -2.29
CA SER A 284 6.63 7.91 -2.53
C SER A 284 7.52 8.37 -3.68
N ALA A 285 8.75 7.86 -3.69
CA ALA A 285 9.68 8.02 -4.80
C ALA A 285 10.65 6.84 -4.87
N ARG A 286 11.29 6.67 -6.02
CA ARG A 286 12.20 5.56 -6.31
C ARG A 286 13.51 6.07 -6.87
N HIS A 287 14.62 5.66 -6.25
CA HIS A 287 15.96 6.06 -6.68
C HIS A 287 16.98 4.98 -6.30
N ASN A 288 18.11 4.90 -7.00
CA ASN A 288 19.24 4.03 -6.62
C ASN A 288 19.95 4.47 -5.32
N SER A 289 19.49 5.57 -4.70
CA SER A 289 20.01 6.13 -3.47
C SER A 289 18.83 6.39 -2.55
N VAL A 290 18.81 5.69 -1.41
CA VAL A 290 17.76 5.82 -0.38
C VAL A 290 17.54 7.28 0.01
N TYR A 291 18.60 8.06 0.09
CA TYR A 291 18.54 9.45 0.54
C TYR A 291 17.94 10.38 -0.53
N HIS A 292 18.18 10.08 -1.80
CA HIS A 292 17.58 10.82 -2.92
C HIS A 292 16.08 10.48 -3.03
N ALA A 293 15.73 9.18 -2.97
CA ALA A 293 14.34 8.74 -2.93
C ALA A 293 13.58 9.35 -1.73
N CYS A 294 14.24 9.46 -0.57
CA CYS A 294 13.68 10.15 0.59
C CYS A 294 13.37 11.63 0.31
N ALA A 295 14.32 12.35 -0.30
CA ALA A 295 14.13 13.76 -0.62
C ALA A 295 13.03 13.99 -1.67
N GLU A 296 13.01 13.17 -2.73
CA GLU A 296 11.99 13.23 -3.77
C GLU A 296 10.59 12.92 -3.22
N ALA A 297 10.46 11.87 -2.41
CA ALA A 297 9.18 11.53 -1.78
C ALA A 297 8.68 12.69 -0.90
N TYR A 298 9.58 13.38 -0.20
CA TYR A 298 9.21 14.53 0.62
C TYR A 298 8.72 15.70 -0.24
N ILE A 299 9.46 16.03 -1.31
CA ILE A 299 9.07 17.11 -2.23
C ILE A 299 7.75 16.82 -2.94
N ASN A 300 7.48 15.55 -3.28
CA ASN A 300 6.19 15.14 -3.82
C ASN A 300 5.05 15.46 -2.84
N ALA A 301 5.18 15.07 -1.56
CA ALA A 301 4.20 15.43 -0.53
C ALA A 301 4.05 16.95 -0.36
N ILE A 302 5.14 17.71 -0.42
CA ILE A 302 5.11 19.17 -0.28
C ILE A 302 4.36 19.84 -1.44
N ASN A 303 4.55 19.37 -2.67
CA ASN A 303 3.82 19.89 -3.82
C ASN A 303 2.31 19.60 -3.70
N GLU A 304 1.93 18.43 -3.19
CA GLU A 304 0.52 18.11 -2.90
C GLU A 304 -0.06 18.99 -1.79
N ILE A 305 0.70 19.20 -0.70
CA ILE A 305 0.32 20.12 0.38
C ILE A 305 0.15 21.54 -0.17
N ALA A 306 1.11 22.03 -0.94
CA ALA A 306 1.07 23.36 -1.52
C ALA A 306 -0.14 23.54 -2.44
N GLU A 307 -0.48 22.54 -3.26
CA GLU A 307 -1.69 22.56 -4.09
C GLU A 307 -2.96 22.63 -3.22
N ALA A 308 -3.04 21.86 -2.13
CA ALA A 308 -4.18 21.85 -1.23
C ALA A 308 -4.39 23.17 -0.48
N PHE A 309 -3.31 23.87 -0.09
CA PHE A 309 -3.39 25.12 0.68
C PHE A 309 -3.33 26.40 -0.18
N HIS A 310 -2.87 26.34 -1.43
CA HIS A 310 -2.92 27.51 -2.34
C HIS A 310 -4.25 27.63 -3.12
N PHE A 311 -5.09 26.60 -3.14
CA PHE A 311 -6.46 26.63 -3.69
C PHE A 311 -7.57 26.74 -2.62
N GLY A 312 -7.22 27.21 -1.41
CA GLY A 312 -8.15 27.53 -0.33
C GLY A 312 -8.44 29.02 -0.20
#